data_AF-A0A4R6L4H2-F1
#
_entry.id   AF-A0A4R6L4H2-F1
#
_cell.length_a   1.000
_cell.length_b   1.000
_cell.length_c   1.000
_cell.angle_alpha   90.00
_cell.angle_beta   90.00
_cell.angle_gamma   90.00
#
_symmetry.space_group_name_H-M   'P 1'
#
loop_
_entity.id
_entity.type
_entity.pdbx_description
1 polymer ?
#
loop_
_entity_poly.entity_id
_entity_poly.type
_entity_poly.pdbx_seq_one_letter_code
_entity_poly.pdbx_strand_id
1 'polypeptide(L)'
;MNGEPSTRTHCQRGNATLAALGGVAVGVILVLLTWLVVLMTKDDPAPRAADTAPVASAPVASAPVSVTTKTVVPKPTVKGTSNPAPAVGDVRSLPAGLFCRDLKAKGYGYVAAVDYWRLHGQPNQMDADRNGIPCETVYPRSDVAAYWNGREISGVVFWSAGLYCRDLVARGASYSEAVRYWWYYGMPDRMDADRNGIPCETVYSAATVNAFWFL
;
A
#
# COMPACT_ATOMS: atom_id res chain seq x y z
N MET A 1 31.98 5.19 -74.56
CA MET A 1 31.89 6.49 -73.86
C MET A 1 30.43 6.89 -73.92
N ASN A 2 29.69 6.57 -72.86
CA ASN A 2 28.23 6.71 -72.82
C ASN A 2 27.89 7.95 -72.00
N GLY A 3 27.12 8.88 -72.57
CA GLY A 3 26.61 10.04 -71.88
C GLY A 3 25.18 10.31 -72.33
N GLU A 4 24.22 9.96 -71.49
CA GLU A 4 22.85 10.47 -71.54
C GLU A 4 22.59 11.31 -70.27
N PRO A 5 21.89 12.44 -70.36
CA PRO A 5 21.54 13.26 -69.20
C PRO A 5 20.20 12.79 -68.60
N SER A 6 20.20 12.38 -67.33
CA SER A 6 18.97 12.14 -66.58
C SER A 6 18.38 13.47 -66.07
N THR A 7 17.23 13.82 -66.61
CA THR A 7 16.36 14.92 -66.20
C THR A 7 15.82 14.67 -64.78
N ARG A 8 16.07 15.61 -63.86
CA ARG A 8 15.42 15.65 -62.53
C ARG A 8 13.96 16.03 -62.68
N THR A 9 13.06 15.16 -62.22
CA THR A 9 11.68 15.53 -61.90
C THR A 9 11.49 15.38 -60.39
N HIS A 10 11.70 16.47 -59.67
CA HIS A 10 11.26 16.64 -58.29
C HIS A 10 9.95 17.43 -58.32
N CYS A 11 8.81 16.75 -58.36
CA CYS A 11 7.50 17.37 -58.12
C CYS A 11 7.03 17.01 -56.71
N GLN A 12 7.43 17.87 -55.76
CA GLN A 12 6.54 18.56 -54.84
C GLN A 12 5.36 17.73 -54.27
N ARG A 13 5.62 17.00 -53.18
CA ARG A 13 4.59 16.40 -52.33
C ARG A 13 4.94 16.57 -50.85
N GLY A 14 4.66 17.76 -50.34
CA GLY A 14 4.73 18.06 -48.92
C GLY A 14 4.17 19.45 -48.73
N ASN A 15 3.01 19.55 -48.07
CA ASN A 15 2.49 20.74 -47.36
C ASN A 15 0.97 20.69 -47.05
N ALA A 16 0.28 19.55 -47.20
CA ALA A 16 -1.14 19.45 -46.80
C ALA A 16 -1.39 18.72 -45.47
N THR A 17 -0.44 17.91 -44.98
CA THR A 17 -0.68 17.00 -43.83
C THR A 17 -0.23 17.54 -42.47
N LEU A 18 0.36 18.73 -42.40
CA LEU A 18 0.88 19.32 -41.15
C LEU A 18 -0.11 20.30 -40.48
N ALA A 19 -1.11 20.83 -41.19
CA ALA A 19 -2.07 21.77 -40.61
C ALA A 19 -3.19 21.09 -39.80
N ALA A 20 -3.53 19.83 -40.10
CA ALA A 20 -4.64 19.13 -39.45
C ALA A 20 -4.30 18.51 -38.08
N LEU A 21 -3.01 18.20 -37.81
CA LEU A 21 -2.57 17.60 -36.55
C LEU A 21 -2.27 18.63 -35.45
N GLY A 22 -1.95 19.88 -35.81
CA GLY A 22 -1.70 20.95 -34.83
C GLY A 22 -2.96 21.42 -34.09
N GLY A 23 -4.12 21.46 -34.77
CA GLY A 23 -5.36 21.93 -34.16
C GLY A 23 -5.93 21.00 -33.08
N VAL A 24 -5.77 19.68 -33.26
CA VAL A 24 -6.28 18.68 -32.30
C VAL A 24 -5.46 18.69 -31.01
N ALA A 25 -4.13 18.81 -31.11
CA ALA A 25 -3.27 18.88 -29.93
C ALA A 25 -3.53 20.15 -29.09
N VAL A 26 -3.71 21.30 -29.74
CA VAL A 26 -4.03 22.57 -29.06
C VAL A 26 -5.42 22.51 -28.40
N GLY A 27 -6.41 21.92 -29.06
CA GLY A 27 -7.75 21.74 -28.49
C GLY A 27 -7.75 20.87 -27.24
N VAL A 28 -7.04 19.74 -27.25
CA VAL A 28 -6.93 18.85 -26.08
C VAL A 28 -6.21 19.55 -24.91
N ILE A 29 -5.14 20.29 -25.20
CA ILE A 29 -4.41 21.05 -24.16
C ILE A 29 -5.30 22.12 -23.53
N LEU A 30 -6.10 22.86 -24.31
CA LEU A 30 -7.01 23.88 -23.78
C LEU A 30 -8.11 23.27 -22.90
N VAL A 31 -8.65 22.11 -23.26
CA VAL A 31 -9.65 21.40 -22.45
C VAL A 31 -9.04 20.88 -21.14
N LEU A 32 -7.82 20.37 -21.17
CA LEU A 32 -7.12 19.93 -19.97
C LEU A 32 -6.78 21.10 -19.05
N LEU A 33 -6.37 22.24 -19.60
CA LEU A 33 -6.07 23.44 -18.81
C LEU A 33 -7.33 24.03 -18.17
N THR A 34 -8.46 24.10 -18.88
CA THR A 34 -9.72 24.56 -18.28
C THR A 34 -10.21 23.61 -17.20
N TRP A 35 -10.06 22.29 -17.39
CA TRP A 35 -10.41 21.30 -16.38
C TRP A 35 -9.49 21.38 -15.14
N LEU A 36 -8.18 21.62 -15.33
CA LEU A 36 -7.23 21.83 -14.24
C LEU A 36 -7.53 23.10 -13.44
N VAL A 37 -7.93 24.20 -14.11
CA VAL A 37 -8.36 25.43 -13.43
C VAL A 37 -9.61 25.20 -12.60
N VAL A 38 -10.60 24.42 -13.09
CA VAL A 38 -11.81 24.08 -12.32
C VAL A 38 -11.48 23.20 -11.11
N LEU A 39 -10.53 22.27 -11.23
CA LEU A 39 -10.07 21.47 -10.09
C LEU A 39 -9.33 22.32 -9.03
N MET A 40 -8.55 23.30 -9.47
CA MET A 40 -7.79 24.19 -8.58
C MET A 40 -8.62 25.32 -7.98
N THR A 41 -9.84 25.58 -8.47
CA THR A 41 -10.74 26.63 -7.95
C THR A 41 -11.89 26.10 -7.11
N LYS A 42 -11.96 24.78 -6.90
CA LYS A 42 -12.96 24.16 -6.03
C LYS A 42 -12.49 24.17 -4.57
N ASP A 43 -12.28 25.37 -4.03
CA ASP A 43 -12.24 25.61 -2.60
C ASP A 43 -13.68 25.64 -2.08
N ASP A 44 -14.11 24.58 -1.39
CA ASP A 44 -15.36 24.62 -0.64
C ASP A 44 -15.23 25.62 0.53
N PRO A 45 -16.21 26.52 0.73
CA PRO A 45 -16.20 27.44 1.86
C PRO A 45 -16.37 26.67 3.17
N ALA A 46 -15.43 26.87 4.09
CA ALA A 46 -15.50 26.41 5.47
C ALA A 46 -16.87 26.74 6.10
N PRO A 47 -17.53 25.81 6.82
CA PRO A 47 -18.68 26.16 7.63
C PRO A 47 -18.22 27.04 8.79
N ARG A 48 -18.67 28.30 8.76
CA ARG A 48 -18.53 29.26 9.84
C ARG A 48 -19.10 28.68 11.13
N ALA A 49 -18.29 28.72 12.18
CA ALA A 49 -18.75 28.77 13.55
C ALA A 49 -19.72 29.94 13.73
N ALA A 50 -20.81 29.70 14.45
CA ALA A 50 -21.62 30.74 15.08
C ALA A 50 -21.80 30.36 16.55
N ASP A 51 -21.02 31.02 17.39
CA ASP A 51 -21.28 31.21 18.80
C ASP A 51 -22.62 31.93 19.01
N THR A 52 -23.42 31.50 19.97
CA THR A 52 -24.25 32.38 20.80
C THR A 52 -24.52 31.72 22.16
N ALA A 53 -23.68 32.07 23.14
CA ALA A 53 -23.92 32.52 24.52
C ALA A 53 -25.02 31.90 25.45
N PRO A 54 -24.86 32.08 26.79
CA PRO A 54 -25.32 31.15 27.82
C PRO A 54 -26.69 31.50 28.42
N VAL A 55 -27.38 30.50 28.97
CA VAL A 55 -28.44 30.71 29.98
C VAL A 55 -28.19 29.80 31.18
N ALA A 56 -27.95 30.44 32.32
CA ALA A 56 -27.89 29.83 33.63
C ALA A 56 -29.30 29.46 34.11
N SER A 57 -29.44 28.30 34.75
CA SER A 57 -30.45 28.04 35.78
C SER A 57 -29.93 26.98 36.75
N ALA A 58 -30.14 27.27 38.03
CA ALA A 58 -29.49 26.71 39.20
C ALA A 58 -30.09 25.34 39.64
N PRO A 59 -29.63 24.73 40.76
CA PRO A 59 -29.60 23.29 40.96
C PRO A 59 -30.91 22.73 41.54
N VAL A 60 -31.24 21.49 41.17
CA VAL A 60 -32.17 20.66 41.94
C VAL A 60 -31.46 19.37 42.30
N ALA A 61 -31.18 19.24 43.59
CA ALA A 61 -30.73 18.01 44.20
C ALA A 61 -31.78 16.91 44.02
N SER A 62 -31.35 15.74 43.55
CA SER A 62 -32.09 14.49 43.72
C SER A 62 -31.08 13.40 44.05
N ALA A 63 -31.34 12.74 45.17
CA ALA A 63 -30.50 11.76 45.85
C ALA A 63 -30.11 10.56 44.95
N PRO A 64 -29.01 9.86 45.25
CA PRO A 64 -28.61 8.67 44.51
C PRO A 64 -29.57 7.51 44.81
N VAL A 65 -30.35 7.10 43.81
CA VAL A 65 -31.04 5.82 43.85
C VAL A 65 -29.99 4.74 43.64
N SER A 66 -29.66 4.01 44.70
CA SER A 66 -28.79 2.84 44.66
C SER A 66 -29.46 1.75 43.85
N VAL A 67 -29.07 1.60 42.58
CA VAL A 67 -29.43 0.43 41.78
C VAL A 67 -28.45 -0.68 42.15
N THR A 68 -28.91 -1.61 42.98
CA THR A 68 -28.24 -2.89 43.22
C THR A 68 -28.28 -3.71 41.93
N THR A 69 -27.31 -3.51 41.05
CA THR A 69 -27.03 -4.46 39.96
C THR A 69 -26.38 -5.70 40.57
N LYS A 70 -27.13 -6.80 40.61
CA LYS A 70 -26.56 -8.13 40.87
C LYS A 70 -25.46 -8.39 39.85
N THR A 71 -24.22 -8.40 40.31
CA THR A 71 -23.06 -8.98 39.61
C THR A 71 -23.32 -10.47 39.44
N VAL A 72 -23.95 -10.86 38.33
CA VAL A 72 -23.81 -12.22 37.80
C VAL A 72 -22.54 -12.20 36.97
N VAL A 73 -21.46 -12.69 37.57
CA VAL A 73 -20.21 -13.03 36.86
C VAL A 73 -20.56 -14.02 35.76
N PRO A 74 -20.49 -13.68 34.47
CA PRO A 74 -20.34 -14.71 33.47
C PRO A 74 -18.91 -15.18 33.63
N LYS A 75 -18.73 -16.38 34.20
CA LYS A 75 -17.50 -17.14 34.05
C LYS A 75 -17.16 -17.10 32.55
N PRO A 76 -16.03 -16.50 32.12
CA PRO A 76 -15.63 -16.62 30.73
C PRO A 76 -15.20 -18.07 30.56
N THR A 77 -16.16 -18.90 30.19
CA THR A 77 -15.88 -20.21 29.61
C THR A 77 -15.41 -19.91 28.20
N VAL A 78 -14.18 -19.42 28.08
CA VAL A 78 -13.41 -19.49 26.84
C VAL A 78 -13.17 -20.98 26.63
N LYS A 79 -14.13 -21.66 26.01
CA LYS A 79 -13.85 -22.88 25.26
C LYS A 79 -13.25 -22.44 23.93
N GLY A 80 -12.15 -21.71 24.02
CA GLY A 80 -11.18 -21.59 22.95
C GLY A 80 -10.51 -22.94 22.91
N THR A 81 -11.01 -23.83 22.06
CA THR A 81 -10.22 -24.97 21.62
C THR A 81 -9.11 -24.38 20.75
N SER A 82 -8.10 -23.75 21.38
CA SER A 82 -6.77 -23.71 20.79
C SER A 82 -6.31 -25.16 20.84
N ASN A 83 -6.60 -25.89 19.78
CA ASN A 83 -6.00 -27.20 19.62
C ASN A 83 -4.49 -26.94 19.50
N PRO A 84 -3.66 -27.39 20.45
CA PRO A 84 -2.22 -27.30 20.26
C PRO A 84 -1.87 -28.39 19.25
N ALA A 85 -1.84 -28.04 17.96
CA ALA A 85 -1.18 -28.87 16.96
C ALA A 85 0.34 -28.76 17.18
N PRO A 86 1.08 -29.86 17.02
CA PRO A 86 2.43 -30.05 17.56
C PRO A 86 3.44 -29.11 16.92
N ALA A 87 4.56 -28.89 17.61
CA ALA A 87 5.67 -28.03 17.21
C ALA A 87 6.01 -28.22 15.73
N VAL A 88 5.47 -27.32 14.91
CA VAL A 88 5.80 -27.25 13.51
C VAL A 88 7.24 -26.72 13.46
N GLY A 89 8.13 -27.43 12.79
CA GLY A 89 9.54 -27.08 12.72
C GLY A 89 9.80 -25.67 12.17
N ASP A 90 11.05 -25.25 12.13
CA ASP A 90 11.40 -23.93 11.58
C ASP A 90 11.13 -23.88 10.07
N VAL A 91 10.45 -22.84 9.60
CA VAL A 91 10.22 -22.57 8.16
C VAL A 91 11.51 -22.48 7.36
N ARG A 92 12.64 -22.14 7.99
CA ARG A 92 13.97 -22.14 7.36
C ARG A 92 14.43 -23.50 6.87
N SER A 93 13.89 -24.58 7.45
CA SER A 93 14.22 -25.96 7.07
C SER A 93 13.40 -26.47 5.89
N LEU A 94 12.41 -25.71 5.44
CA LEU A 94 11.53 -26.12 4.36
C LEU A 94 12.19 -25.90 2.99
N PRO A 95 11.96 -26.81 2.02
CA PRO A 95 12.41 -26.59 0.66
C PRO A 95 11.65 -25.42 0.02
N ALA A 96 12.28 -24.75 -0.94
CA ALA A 96 11.62 -23.75 -1.78
C ALA A 96 10.49 -24.38 -2.63
N GLY A 97 9.56 -23.55 -3.09
CA GLY A 97 8.53 -23.95 -4.03
C GLY A 97 7.23 -24.46 -3.41
N LEU A 98 7.05 -24.37 -2.09
CA LEU A 98 5.78 -24.70 -1.44
C LEU A 98 4.72 -23.63 -1.73
N PHE A 99 3.47 -24.06 -1.77
CA PHE A 99 2.29 -23.20 -1.83
C PHE A 99 1.73 -22.97 -0.42
N CYS A 100 0.90 -21.94 -0.28
CA CYS A 100 0.16 -21.66 0.96
C CYS A 100 -0.63 -22.86 1.49
N ARG A 101 -1.20 -23.68 0.59
CA ARG A 101 -1.93 -24.90 0.96
C ARG A 101 -1.02 -25.93 1.62
N ASP A 102 0.22 -26.04 1.18
CA ASP A 102 1.17 -27.04 1.65
C ASP A 102 1.65 -26.68 3.06
N LEU A 103 1.90 -25.39 3.29
CA LEU A 103 2.23 -24.87 4.61
C LEU A 103 1.09 -25.10 5.59
N LYS A 104 -0.15 -24.79 5.19
CA LYS A 104 -1.34 -25.01 6.03
C LYS A 104 -1.56 -26.51 6.31
N ALA A 105 -1.39 -27.37 5.32
CA ALA A 105 -1.50 -28.82 5.47
C ALA A 105 -0.43 -29.40 6.41
N LYS A 106 0.76 -28.78 6.45
CA LYS A 106 1.84 -29.10 7.39
C LYS A 106 1.63 -28.53 8.80
N GLY A 107 0.56 -27.75 9.01
CA GLY A 107 0.20 -27.17 10.31
C GLY A 107 0.79 -25.79 10.60
N TYR A 108 1.53 -25.19 9.65
CA TYR A 108 2.06 -23.84 9.83
C TYR A 108 0.92 -22.82 9.95
N GLY A 109 1.10 -21.85 10.85
CA GLY A 109 0.21 -20.70 10.97
C GLY A 109 0.49 -19.62 9.94
N TYR A 110 -0.37 -18.60 9.87
CA TYR A 110 -0.24 -17.51 8.90
C TYR A 110 1.09 -16.76 9.01
N VAL A 111 1.54 -16.47 10.23
CA VAL A 111 2.84 -15.83 10.50
C VAL A 111 3.99 -16.59 9.83
N ALA A 112 4.04 -17.91 10.04
CA ALA A 112 5.06 -18.77 9.45
C ALA A 112 4.95 -18.83 7.92
N ALA A 113 3.73 -18.76 7.37
CA ALA A 113 3.54 -18.68 5.93
C ALA A 113 4.08 -17.39 5.33
N VAL A 114 3.90 -16.25 6.01
CA VAL A 114 4.50 -14.96 5.61
C VAL A 114 6.02 -15.02 5.71
N ASP A 115 6.58 -15.62 6.77
CA ASP A 115 8.02 -15.78 6.93
C ASP A 115 8.64 -16.65 5.85
N TYR A 116 8.00 -17.78 5.52
CA TYR A 116 8.41 -18.63 4.40
C TYR A 116 8.35 -17.86 3.07
N TRP A 117 7.24 -17.16 2.81
CA TRP A 117 7.09 -16.33 1.60
C TRP A 117 8.23 -15.31 1.48
N ARG A 118 8.56 -14.61 2.57
CA ARG A 118 9.69 -13.65 2.60
C ARG A 118 11.04 -14.34 2.38
N LEU A 119 11.30 -15.44 3.07
CA LEU A 119 12.58 -16.17 2.98
C LEU A 119 12.87 -16.68 1.56
N HIS A 120 11.83 -17.00 0.80
CA HIS A 120 11.93 -17.49 -0.57
C HIS A 120 11.74 -16.40 -1.63
N GLY A 121 11.86 -15.12 -1.27
CA GLY A 121 11.83 -14.01 -2.23
C GLY A 121 10.44 -13.68 -2.76
N GLN A 122 9.41 -13.90 -1.93
CA GLN A 122 8.01 -13.53 -2.19
C GLN A 122 7.43 -14.15 -3.46
N PRO A 123 7.45 -15.48 -3.59
CA PRO A 123 7.01 -16.13 -4.83
C PRO A 123 5.52 -15.87 -5.10
N ASN A 124 5.21 -15.45 -6.33
CA ASN A 124 3.84 -15.15 -6.79
C ASN A 124 2.86 -16.31 -6.61
N GLN A 125 3.34 -17.55 -6.52
CA GLN A 125 2.47 -18.72 -6.29
C GLN A 125 1.82 -18.73 -4.90
N MET A 126 2.31 -17.91 -3.98
CA MET A 126 1.76 -17.74 -2.63
C MET A 126 0.95 -16.45 -2.48
N ASP A 127 1.08 -15.49 -3.40
CA ASP A 127 0.38 -14.22 -3.42
C ASP A 127 -0.36 -14.13 -4.76
N ALA A 128 -1.57 -14.72 -4.77
CA ALA A 128 -2.26 -15.06 -6.00
C ALA A 128 -2.69 -13.82 -6.79
N ASP A 129 -3.04 -12.74 -6.07
CA ASP A 129 -3.43 -11.46 -6.65
C ASP A 129 -2.26 -10.45 -6.70
N ARG A 130 -1.10 -10.80 -6.15
CA ARG A 130 0.15 -10.01 -6.19
C ARG A 130 0.02 -8.66 -5.51
N ASN A 131 -0.80 -8.60 -4.47
CA ASN A 131 -1.03 -7.39 -3.71
C ASN A 131 -0.02 -7.21 -2.55
N GLY A 132 0.89 -8.18 -2.34
CA GLY A 132 1.86 -8.18 -1.25
C GLY A 132 1.35 -8.84 0.04
N ILE A 133 0.20 -9.52 -0.01
CA ILE A 133 -0.44 -10.23 1.09
C ILE A 133 -0.54 -11.70 0.69
N PRO A 134 0.48 -12.53 0.99
CA PRO A 134 0.42 -13.93 0.63
C PRO A 134 -0.64 -14.68 1.43
N CYS A 135 -1.11 -15.78 0.84
CA CYS A 135 -1.91 -16.82 1.48
C CYS A 135 -3.26 -16.37 2.07
N GLU A 136 -3.72 -15.16 1.73
CA GLU A 136 -5.00 -14.54 2.03
C GLU A 136 -6.22 -15.37 1.56
N THR A 137 -6.03 -16.18 0.52
CA THR A 137 -7.05 -17.12 0.03
C THR A 137 -7.07 -18.45 0.78
N VAL A 138 -6.01 -18.79 1.52
CA VAL A 138 -5.82 -20.10 2.15
C VAL A 138 -6.00 -20.04 3.67
N TYR A 139 -5.52 -18.97 4.32
CA TYR A 139 -5.63 -18.79 5.77
C TYR A 139 -6.89 -18.01 6.14
N PRO A 140 -7.39 -18.17 7.39
CA PRO A 140 -8.53 -17.41 7.86
C PRO A 140 -8.30 -15.91 7.76
N ARG A 141 -9.33 -15.16 7.32
CA ARG A 141 -9.27 -13.70 7.26
C ARG A 141 -8.94 -13.05 8.61
N SER A 142 -9.31 -13.68 9.73
CA SER A 142 -8.93 -13.21 11.07
C SER A 142 -7.42 -13.17 11.29
N ASP A 143 -6.71 -14.18 10.79
CA ASP A 143 -5.27 -14.33 11.02
C ASP A 143 -4.49 -13.39 10.10
N VAL A 144 -4.98 -13.25 8.86
CA VAL A 144 -4.52 -12.24 7.90
C VAL A 144 -4.71 -10.85 8.51
N ALA A 145 -5.93 -10.50 8.91
CA ALA A 145 -6.24 -9.20 9.48
C ALA A 145 -5.46 -8.92 10.78
N ALA A 146 -5.25 -9.93 11.64
CA ALA A 146 -4.47 -9.78 12.86
C ALA A 146 -2.98 -9.51 12.58
N TYR A 147 -2.41 -10.16 11.57
CA TYR A 147 -1.02 -9.94 11.18
C TYR A 147 -0.81 -8.53 10.59
N TRP A 148 -1.70 -8.12 9.70
CA TRP A 148 -1.59 -6.84 9.01
C TRP A 148 -2.15 -5.68 9.84
N ASN A 149 -3.02 -5.93 10.82
CA ASN A 149 -3.57 -4.94 11.75
C ASN A 149 -4.20 -3.72 11.04
N GLY A 150 -4.95 -3.97 9.96
CA GLY A 150 -5.53 -2.91 9.12
C GLY A 150 -4.52 -2.17 8.22
N ARG A 151 -3.23 -2.55 8.25
CA ARG A 151 -2.20 -2.12 7.29
C ARG A 151 -2.28 -2.95 6.01
N GLU A 152 -3.51 -3.18 5.53
CA GLU A 152 -3.76 -3.86 4.27
C GLU A 152 -3.12 -3.01 3.17
N ILE A 153 -2.12 -3.60 2.51
CA ILE A 153 -1.25 -2.91 1.55
C ILE A 153 -2.08 -2.60 0.30
N SER A 154 -2.79 -1.48 0.31
CA SER A 154 -3.50 -0.93 -0.84
C SER A 154 -2.62 0.10 -1.53
N GLY A 155 -2.37 -0.07 -2.82
CA GLY A 155 -1.64 0.91 -3.64
C GLY A 155 -0.71 0.28 -4.66
N VAL A 156 -1.25 -0.37 -5.68
CA VAL A 156 -0.49 -0.78 -6.87
C VAL A 156 -0.13 0.45 -7.70
N VAL A 157 0.87 1.21 -7.23
CA VAL A 157 1.81 1.84 -8.15
C VAL A 157 2.95 0.85 -8.29
N PHE A 158 2.98 0.13 -9.42
CA PHE A 158 4.13 -0.69 -9.80
C PHE A 158 5.23 0.26 -10.26
N TRP A 159 6.09 0.67 -9.33
CA TRP A 159 7.30 1.40 -9.65
C TRP A 159 8.33 0.47 -10.28
N SER A 160 9.09 0.97 -11.26
CA SER A 160 10.19 0.23 -11.87
C SER A 160 11.32 -0.07 -10.87
N ALA A 161 12.10 -1.11 -11.14
CA ALA A 161 13.28 -1.46 -10.36
C ALA A 161 14.32 -0.33 -10.38
N GLY A 162 15.21 -0.31 -9.38
CA GLY A 162 16.37 0.59 -9.34
C GLY A 162 16.16 1.93 -8.64
N LEU A 163 14.99 2.17 -8.05
CA LEU A 163 14.72 3.39 -7.28
C LEU A 163 15.42 3.36 -5.92
N TYR A 164 15.81 4.55 -5.46
CA TYR A 164 16.27 4.85 -4.11
C TYR A 164 15.13 5.39 -3.27
N CYS A 165 15.30 5.39 -1.95
CA CYS A 165 14.34 5.95 -0.99
C CYS A 165 13.91 7.39 -1.32
N ARG A 166 14.85 8.21 -1.81
CA ARG A 166 14.57 9.61 -2.20
C ARG A 166 13.61 9.69 -3.38
N ASP A 167 13.74 8.76 -4.33
CA ASP A 167 12.89 8.73 -5.51
C ASP A 167 11.46 8.26 -5.17
N LEU A 168 11.32 7.44 -4.12
CA LEU A 168 10.02 7.02 -3.60
C LEU A 168 9.31 8.19 -2.92
N VAL A 169 10.00 8.89 -2.02
CA VAL A 169 9.46 10.10 -1.36
C VAL A 169 9.07 11.17 -2.38
N ALA A 170 9.90 11.40 -3.40
CA ALA A 170 9.60 12.36 -4.46
C ALA A 170 8.33 12.00 -5.25
N ARG A 171 7.93 10.72 -5.26
CA ARG A 171 6.68 10.23 -5.87
C ARG A 171 5.50 10.20 -4.90
N GLY A 172 5.68 10.70 -3.68
CA GLY A 172 4.65 10.69 -2.65
C GLY A 172 4.48 9.36 -1.93
N ALA A 173 5.46 8.44 -2.04
CA ALA A 173 5.41 7.18 -1.34
C ALA A 173 5.34 7.39 0.17
N SER A 174 4.39 6.74 0.82
CA SER A 174 4.40 6.52 2.26
C SER A 174 5.55 5.58 2.66
N TYR A 175 5.87 5.54 3.95
CA TYR A 175 6.94 4.66 4.45
C TYR A 175 6.62 3.18 4.23
N SER A 176 5.37 2.77 4.45
CA SER A 176 4.93 1.39 4.20
C SER A 176 5.09 0.98 2.73
N GLU A 177 4.82 1.89 1.79
CA GLU A 177 5.06 1.64 0.35
C GLU A 177 6.56 1.55 0.02
N ALA A 178 7.41 2.33 0.70
CA ALA A 178 8.85 2.23 0.54
C ALA A 178 9.42 0.91 1.07
N VAL A 179 8.96 0.46 2.23
CA VAL A 179 9.33 -0.86 2.78
C VAL A 179 8.82 -1.99 1.86
N ARG A 180 7.61 -1.87 1.30
CA ARG A 180 7.09 -2.80 0.28
C ARG A 180 7.98 -2.84 -0.96
N TYR A 181 8.37 -1.70 -1.51
CA TYR A 181 9.24 -1.63 -2.68
C TYR A 181 10.60 -2.29 -2.39
N TRP A 182 11.18 -2.01 -1.22
CA TRP A 182 12.42 -2.62 -0.77
C TRP A 182 12.31 -4.14 -0.72
N TRP A 183 11.27 -4.67 -0.07
CA TRP A 183 11.01 -6.10 -0.01
C TRP A 183 10.76 -6.72 -1.40
N TYR A 184 9.94 -6.08 -2.24
CA TYR A 184 9.58 -6.60 -3.56
C TYR A 184 10.80 -6.77 -4.48
N TYR A 185 11.79 -5.88 -4.36
CA TYR A 185 13.04 -5.94 -5.15
C TYR A 185 14.19 -6.65 -4.45
N GLY A 186 13.90 -7.48 -3.45
CA GLY A 186 14.91 -8.33 -2.79
C GLY A 186 15.83 -7.56 -1.84
N MET A 187 15.28 -6.57 -1.14
CA MET A 187 15.95 -5.80 -0.09
C MET A 187 17.29 -5.18 -0.55
N PRO A 188 17.29 -4.37 -1.62
CA PRO A 188 18.54 -3.85 -2.14
C PRO A 188 19.23 -2.91 -1.15
N ASP A 189 20.54 -3.15 -0.92
CA ASP A 189 21.40 -2.35 -0.04
C ASP A 189 21.30 -0.84 -0.27
N ARG A 190 21.04 -0.41 -1.51
CA ARG A 190 20.90 1.01 -1.85
C ARG A 190 19.80 1.75 -1.07
N MET A 191 18.88 1.02 -0.46
CA MET A 191 17.78 1.55 0.35
C MET A 191 17.98 1.35 1.85
N ASP A 192 18.91 0.50 2.26
CA ASP A 192 19.22 0.17 3.66
C ASP A 192 20.70 0.50 3.88
N ALA A 193 20.97 1.77 4.17
CA ALA A 193 22.29 2.36 4.07
C ALA A 193 23.30 1.76 5.07
N ASP A 194 22.81 1.33 6.24
CA ASP A 194 23.61 0.72 7.30
C ASP A 194 23.41 -0.80 7.37
N ARG A 195 22.54 -1.38 6.54
CA ARG A 195 22.25 -2.82 6.42
C ARG A 195 21.71 -3.41 7.73
N ASN A 196 20.96 -2.62 8.48
CA ASN A 196 20.35 -3.04 9.73
C ASN A 196 18.98 -3.73 9.53
N GLY A 197 18.49 -3.81 8.29
CA GLY A 197 17.19 -4.37 7.93
C GLY A 197 16.04 -3.34 7.95
N ILE A 198 16.35 -2.06 8.07
CA ILE A 198 15.40 -0.94 8.13
C ILE A 198 15.69 -0.02 6.94
N PRO A 199 14.96 -0.12 5.83
CA PRO A 199 15.19 0.72 4.68
C PRO A 199 14.72 2.16 4.96
N CYS A 200 15.35 3.09 4.24
CA CYS A 200 14.94 4.47 4.09
C CYS A 200 14.88 5.30 5.38
N GLU A 201 15.51 4.84 6.47
CA GLU A 201 15.61 5.55 7.75
C GLU A 201 16.36 6.89 7.67
N THR A 202 17.17 7.08 6.62
CA THR A 202 17.86 8.35 6.33
C THR A 202 16.99 9.36 5.58
N VAL A 203 15.83 8.94 5.06
CA VAL A 203 14.96 9.75 4.21
C VAL A 203 13.59 10.00 4.87
N TYR A 204 12.98 8.98 5.46
CA TYR A 204 11.76 9.14 6.24
C TYR A 204 12.09 9.54 7.67
N SER A 205 11.16 10.25 8.33
CA SER A 205 11.38 10.68 9.70
C SER A 205 11.50 9.49 10.65
N ALA A 206 12.35 9.63 11.68
CA ALA A 206 12.49 8.62 12.73
C ALA A 206 11.14 8.29 13.40
N ALA A 207 10.24 9.27 13.54
CA ALA A 207 8.90 9.04 14.07
C ALA A 207 8.09 8.08 13.16
N THR A 208 8.13 8.29 11.84
CA THR A 208 7.44 7.43 10.86
C THR A 208 8.04 6.02 10.85
N VAL A 209 9.37 5.92 10.88
CA VAL A 209 10.09 4.64 10.91
C VAL A 209 9.75 3.88 12.19
N ASN A 210 9.86 4.54 13.35
CA ASN A 210 9.56 3.92 14.64
C ASN A 210 8.10 3.48 14.74
N ALA A 211 7.17 4.27 14.18
CA ALA A 211 5.76 3.92 14.15
C ALA A 211 5.44 2.69 13.29
N PHE A 212 6.33 2.31 12.37
CA PHE A 212 6.14 1.13 11.55
C PHE A 212 6.79 -0.12 12.16
N TRP A 213 7.98 0.00 12.76
CA TRP A 213 8.75 -1.14 13.26
C TRP A 213 8.57 -1.45 14.74
N PHE A 214 8.19 -0.46 15.56
CA PHE A 214 8.23 -0.56 17.02
C PHE A 214 6.92 -0.19 17.73
N LEU A 215 5.84 0.06 16.98
CA LEU A 215 4.48 0.30 17.48
C LEU A 215 3.52 -0.78 16.95
#